data_AF-A0A7W2HE89-F1
#
_entry.id   AF-A0A7W2HE89-F1
#
_cell.length_a   1.000
_cell.length_b   1.000
_cell.length_c   1.000
_cell.angle_alpha   90.00
_cell.angle_beta   90.00
_cell.angle_gamma   90.00
#
_symmetry.space_group_name_H-M   'P 1'
#
loop_
_entity.id
_entity.type
_entity.pdbx_description
1 polymer ?
#
loop_
_entity_poly.entity_id
_entity_poly.type
_entity_poly.pdbx_seq_one_letter_code
_entity_poly.pdbx_strand_id
1 'polypeptide(L)'
;MPRSDRRLLDLLRQGPRLAELAAFPFDFDLCRADHGEDVRLASGAPLEGIAGDDTGGTYFLCGDGGVLYADSEGHAGLIAESLADTLELVTGLPGWRDHLHLQPETGEEELSAAALEGEDSIRASYAPYLDAHRDELLTALGLTLRPPAELFARMHRALLRTEPDHVLLLADEGSAYHLLGPHPRPPLQEALLGACQADLAHLRADRAAWPIVAFSPVSGRSDPEHDANAARRAGVLRAAQYDRRDTDLPLLRHLLDQETLCRREAPSGGMGEELHLAVFLVARCHCREDLSRLYAARCANFDTWCALSDLPLDRPDKSGEEHLHWDPEALQAWVEALDTPEWFGNDPNSEPVETWVTLARRQGRTELARTALIRMLDDIGPGDTAELPSIVSEFAALGDFRQASRAQRLYASVQDTDLARGFAYTRLSALERQAGDLDRAWTSLQRALTTLDGPPSPEPGPRQPALFDIETPPADDWRDKAGALDLIEEHFLLARSAADSGNPALAHQSLITGTALLDTVHRTPPALYRAAHAAARACGDGDLTARFGELLAQEEQRIAEFPYDPGGNSD
;
A
#
# COMPACT_ATOMS: atom_id res chain seq x y z
N MET A 1 -9.41 -3.48 24.39
CA MET A 1 -8.91 -3.10 25.73
C MET A 1 -9.06 -4.23 26.75
N PRO A 2 -7.94 -4.76 27.27
CA PRO A 2 -7.91 -5.73 28.36
C PRO A 2 -8.60 -5.23 29.63
N ARG A 3 -9.21 -6.14 30.41
CA ARG A 3 -9.92 -5.79 31.67
C ARG A 3 -8.99 -5.23 32.75
N SER A 4 -7.71 -5.62 32.73
CA SER A 4 -6.68 -5.12 33.65
C SER A 4 -6.40 -3.64 33.44
N ASP A 5 -6.24 -3.22 32.19
CA ASP A 5 -5.80 -1.86 31.87
C ASP A 5 -6.91 -0.85 32.16
N ARG A 6 -8.17 -1.25 31.93
CA ARG A 6 -9.34 -0.44 32.33
C ARG A 6 -9.35 -0.18 33.82
N ARG A 7 -9.09 -1.22 34.60
CA ARG A 7 -9.05 -1.11 36.06
C ARG A 7 -7.93 -0.17 36.51
N LEU A 8 -6.75 -0.22 35.90
CA LEU A 8 -5.63 0.67 36.24
C LEU A 8 -5.96 2.13 35.92
N LEU A 9 -6.50 2.43 34.72
CA LEU A 9 -6.96 3.78 34.39
C LEU A 9 -8.06 4.25 35.35
N ASP A 10 -9.03 3.39 35.68
CA ASP A 10 -10.11 3.74 36.60
C ASP A 10 -9.56 4.06 38.00
N LEU A 11 -8.55 3.34 38.49
CA LEU A 11 -7.88 3.63 39.76
C LEU A 11 -7.19 5.00 39.74
N LEU A 12 -6.43 5.30 38.68
CA LEU A 12 -5.79 6.61 38.52
C LEU A 12 -6.81 7.74 38.43
N ARG A 13 -7.88 7.55 37.64
CA ARG A 13 -8.97 8.54 37.47
C ARG A 13 -9.76 8.79 38.77
N GLN A 14 -9.92 7.78 39.61
CA GLN A 14 -10.67 7.88 40.87
C GLN A 14 -9.82 8.33 42.06
N GLY A 15 -8.49 8.23 41.96
CA GLY A 15 -7.55 8.56 43.04
C GLY A 15 -6.71 9.80 42.73
N PRO A 16 -7.11 11.00 43.19
CA PRO A 16 -6.35 12.24 42.92
C PRO A 16 -4.88 12.16 43.34
N ARG A 17 -4.60 11.47 44.47
CA ARG A 17 -3.23 11.24 44.94
C ARG A 17 -2.42 10.34 43.98
N LEU A 18 -3.06 9.32 43.41
CA LEU A 18 -2.38 8.42 42.47
C LEU A 18 -2.13 9.11 41.14
N ALA A 19 -3.07 9.92 40.67
CA ALA A 19 -2.88 10.76 39.49
C ALA A 19 -1.77 11.81 39.70
N GLU A 20 -1.71 12.45 40.88
CA GLU A 20 -0.63 13.38 41.24
C GLU A 20 0.74 12.69 41.22
N LEU A 21 0.85 11.51 41.83
CA LEU A 21 2.09 10.73 41.85
C LEU A 21 2.52 10.27 40.46
N ALA A 22 1.57 9.82 39.62
CA ALA A 22 1.86 9.41 38.25
C ALA A 22 2.31 10.60 37.39
N ALA A 23 1.65 11.76 37.53
CA ALA A 23 2.01 12.98 36.82
C ALA A 23 3.38 13.50 37.24
N PHE A 24 3.69 13.48 38.53
CA PHE A 24 4.96 13.95 39.06
C PHE A 24 5.43 13.06 40.23
N PRO A 25 6.62 12.43 40.13
CA PRO A 25 7.73 12.76 39.22
C PRO A 25 7.85 11.86 37.97
N PHE A 26 6.81 11.10 37.60
CA PHE A 26 6.92 10.04 36.58
C PHE A 26 6.38 10.40 35.19
N ASP A 27 6.07 11.68 34.93
CA ASP A 27 5.67 12.21 33.62
C ASP A 27 4.48 11.47 32.95
N PHE A 28 3.53 10.98 33.76
CA PHE A 28 2.30 10.34 33.29
C PHE A 28 1.07 11.11 33.79
N ASP A 29 0.81 12.27 33.16
CA ASP A 29 -0.26 13.20 33.56
C ASP A 29 -1.55 12.97 32.77
N LEU A 30 -2.58 12.49 33.45
CA LEU A 30 -3.91 12.25 32.88
C LEU A 30 -4.60 13.54 32.39
N CYS A 31 -4.21 14.71 32.90
CA CYS A 31 -4.76 15.99 32.49
C CYS A 31 -4.17 16.49 31.16
N ARG A 32 -3.14 15.81 30.64
CA ARG A 32 -2.42 16.13 29.40
C ARG A 32 -2.63 15.07 28.31
N ALA A 33 -3.74 14.34 28.39
CA ALA A 33 -4.07 13.29 27.43
C ALA A 33 -4.47 13.81 26.03
N ASP A 34 -4.66 15.12 25.87
CA ASP A 34 -4.91 15.76 24.57
C ASP A 34 -3.58 16.02 23.86
N HIS A 35 -3.44 15.48 22.65
CA HIS A 35 -2.23 15.62 21.83
C HIS A 35 -2.14 16.99 21.14
N GLY A 36 -3.26 17.70 20.99
CA GLY A 36 -3.31 18.99 20.28
C GLY A 36 -3.40 18.87 18.75
N GLU A 37 -3.08 17.71 18.19
CA GLU A 37 -3.26 17.37 16.77
C GLU A 37 -4.10 16.11 16.61
N ASP A 38 -4.88 16.03 15.53
CA ASP A 38 -5.70 14.85 15.26
C ASP A 38 -4.82 13.75 14.64
N VAL A 39 -4.75 12.59 15.32
CA VAL A 39 -3.88 11.47 14.95
C VAL A 39 -4.62 10.15 14.95
N ARG A 40 -4.15 9.21 14.13
CA ARG A 40 -4.74 7.87 14.02
C ARG A 40 -3.69 6.82 13.64
N LEU A 41 -3.99 5.56 13.92
CA LEU A 41 -3.19 4.46 13.40
C LEU A 41 -3.47 4.24 11.90
N ALA A 42 -2.44 3.90 11.13
CA ALA A 42 -2.55 3.58 9.70
C ALA A 42 -3.50 2.39 9.44
N SER A 43 -3.48 1.41 10.34
CA SER A 43 -4.36 0.25 10.34
C SER A 43 -5.84 0.61 10.60
N GLY A 44 -6.14 1.82 11.07
CA GLY A 44 -7.46 2.24 11.51
C GLY A 44 -7.88 1.65 12.86
N ALA A 45 -6.98 0.95 13.55
CA ALA A 45 -7.22 0.43 14.88
C ALA A 45 -7.49 1.57 15.90
N PRO A 46 -8.29 1.32 16.95
CA PRO A 46 -8.59 2.32 17.97
C PRO A 46 -7.32 2.85 18.66
N LEU A 47 -7.32 4.16 18.91
CA LEU A 47 -6.26 4.89 19.59
C LEU A 47 -6.90 5.86 20.59
N GLU A 48 -6.55 5.77 21.87
CA GLU A 48 -7.07 6.65 22.94
C GLU A 48 -5.89 7.37 23.62
N GLY A 49 -5.86 8.69 23.62
CA GLY A 49 -4.94 9.45 24.47
C GLY A 49 -5.29 9.22 25.94
N ILE A 50 -4.33 8.71 26.73
CA ILE A 50 -4.56 8.34 28.14
C ILE A 50 -3.78 9.19 29.14
N ALA A 51 -2.67 9.80 28.72
CA ALA A 51 -1.86 10.70 29.51
C ALA A 51 -0.92 11.51 28.60
N GLY A 52 -0.25 12.51 29.16
CA GLY A 52 0.86 13.21 28.52
C GLY A 52 1.95 13.58 29.51
N ASP A 53 3.02 14.16 29.00
CA ASP A 53 4.14 14.66 29.81
C ASP A 53 4.25 16.19 29.77
N ASP A 54 5.19 16.74 30.53
CA ASP A 54 5.41 18.19 30.64
C ASP A 54 6.19 18.80 29.46
N THR A 55 6.74 17.95 28.58
CA THR A 55 7.44 18.34 27.35
C THR A 55 6.54 18.39 26.12
N GLY A 56 5.30 17.90 26.23
CA GLY A 56 4.31 17.88 25.15
C GLY A 56 4.11 16.50 24.50
N GLY A 57 4.70 15.44 25.03
CA GLY A 57 4.45 14.08 24.57
C GLY A 57 3.12 13.51 25.06
N THR A 58 2.59 12.55 24.33
CA THR A 58 1.30 11.89 24.60
C THR A 58 1.44 10.38 24.60
N TYR A 59 0.82 9.73 25.59
CA TYR A 59 0.67 8.29 25.68
C TYR A 59 -0.69 7.90 25.13
N PHE A 60 -0.69 7.03 24.13
CA PHE A 60 -1.88 6.48 23.52
C PHE A 60 -2.03 4.99 23.82
N LEU A 61 -3.22 4.61 24.27
CA LEU A 61 -3.60 3.21 24.40
C LEU A 61 -4.13 2.69 23.06
N CYS A 62 -3.49 1.65 22.54
CA CYS A 62 -3.87 0.99 21.30
C CYS A 62 -4.95 -0.08 21.56
N GLY A 63 -5.72 -0.43 20.52
CA GLY A 63 -6.82 -1.39 20.63
C GLY A 63 -6.43 -2.78 21.17
N ASP A 64 -5.20 -3.20 20.91
CA ASP A 64 -4.59 -4.46 21.37
C ASP A 64 -4.08 -4.41 22.82
N GLY A 65 -4.04 -3.22 23.44
CA GLY A 65 -3.56 -2.98 24.80
C GLY A 65 -2.18 -2.35 24.88
N GLY A 66 -1.41 -2.34 23.78
CA GLY A 66 -0.11 -1.70 23.72
C GLY A 66 -0.20 -0.19 23.99
N VAL A 67 0.89 0.40 24.48
CA VAL A 67 0.97 1.86 24.68
C VAL A 67 2.00 2.45 23.74
N LEU A 68 1.52 3.30 22.84
CA LEU A 68 2.30 4.11 21.93
C LEU A 68 2.60 5.45 22.59
N TYR A 69 3.83 5.92 22.50
CA TYR A 69 4.20 7.29 22.86
C TYR A 69 4.46 8.09 21.58
N ALA A 70 3.97 9.33 21.53
CA ALA A 70 4.32 10.29 20.50
C ALA A 70 4.83 11.60 21.13
N ASP A 71 5.93 12.13 20.63
CA ASP A 71 6.45 13.44 21.04
C ASP A 71 5.90 14.58 20.18
N SER A 72 6.16 15.81 20.59
CA SER A 72 5.77 17.02 19.85
C SER A 72 6.64 17.30 18.62
N GLU A 73 7.73 16.56 18.43
CA GLU A 73 8.68 16.72 17.32
C GLU A 73 8.38 15.78 16.15
N GLY A 74 7.27 15.04 16.22
CA GLY A 74 6.82 14.15 15.15
C GLY A 74 7.42 12.75 15.22
N HIS A 75 7.89 12.28 16.39
CA HIS A 75 8.31 10.90 16.58
C HIS A 75 7.29 10.08 17.36
N ALA A 76 7.08 8.82 16.99
CA ALA A 76 6.19 7.91 17.68
C ALA A 76 6.74 6.48 17.73
N GLY A 77 6.41 5.76 18.80
CA GLY A 77 6.88 4.40 19.02
C GLY A 77 6.09 3.66 20.08
N LEU A 78 5.91 2.36 19.90
CA LEU A 78 5.34 1.50 20.92
C LEU A 78 6.39 1.35 22.03
N ILE A 79 6.05 1.73 23.26
CA ILE A 79 6.99 1.70 24.39
C ILE A 79 6.73 0.56 25.36
N ALA A 80 5.52 -0.02 25.31
CA ALA A 80 5.10 -1.07 26.22
C ALA A 80 3.95 -1.93 25.61
N GLU A 81 3.81 -3.17 26.08
CA GLU A 81 2.76 -4.10 25.62
C GLU A 81 1.42 -3.93 26.34
N SER A 82 1.40 -3.19 27.45
CA SER A 82 0.21 -2.91 28.26
C SER A 82 0.36 -1.63 29.06
N LEU A 83 -0.75 -1.09 29.57
CA LEU A 83 -0.68 0.03 30.52
C LEU A 83 0.07 -0.33 31.81
N ALA A 84 -0.05 -1.57 32.27
CA ALA A 84 0.71 -2.04 33.43
C ALA A 84 2.22 -1.94 33.16
N ASP A 85 2.66 -2.40 31.98
CA ASP A 85 4.06 -2.32 31.55
C ASP A 85 4.51 -0.85 31.40
N THR A 86 3.65 0.04 30.90
CA THR A 86 3.95 1.48 30.83
C THR A 86 4.18 2.06 32.22
N LEU A 87 3.29 1.76 33.18
CA LEU A 87 3.41 2.27 34.55
C LEU A 87 4.63 1.69 35.26
N GLU A 88 4.97 0.41 35.05
CA GLU A 88 6.23 -0.17 35.53
C GLU A 88 7.45 0.51 34.86
N LEU A 89 7.39 0.85 33.57
CA LEU A 89 8.44 1.54 32.83
C LEU A 89 8.67 2.97 33.34
N VAL A 90 7.65 3.83 33.35
CA VAL A 90 7.83 5.25 33.69
C VAL A 90 8.18 5.47 35.16
N THR A 91 7.78 4.53 36.04
CA THR A 91 8.13 4.59 37.47
C THR A 91 9.48 3.96 37.78
N GLY A 92 9.87 2.90 37.06
CA GLY A 92 11.14 2.21 37.25
C GLY A 92 12.31 2.77 36.43
N LEU A 93 12.03 3.54 35.38
CA LEU A 93 12.97 4.29 34.57
C LEU A 93 12.43 5.72 34.33
N PRO A 94 12.34 6.57 35.37
CA PRO A 94 11.96 7.96 35.16
C PRO A 94 13.00 8.64 34.25
N GLY A 95 12.52 9.34 33.22
CA GLY A 95 13.40 9.87 32.16
C GLY A 95 13.78 8.86 31.07
N TRP A 96 13.07 7.72 30.94
CA TRP A 96 13.33 6.64 29.96
C TRP A 96 13.64 7.12 28.52
N ARG A 97 13.10 8.27 28.11
CA ARG A 97 13.29 8.91 26.79
C ARG A 97 14.77 9.21 26.51
N ASP A 98 15.52 9.63 27.52
CA ASP A 98 16.95 9.94 27.40
C ASP A 98 17.78 8.70 27.06
N HIS A 99 17.22 7.50 27.23
CA HIS A 99 17.90 6.24 27.02
C HIS A 99 17.54 5.53 25.70
N LEU A 100 16.74 6.14 24.83
CA LEU A 100 16.33 5.55 23.55
C LEU A 100 17.50 5.23 22.61
N HIS A 101 18.68 5.81 22.83
CA HIS A 101 19.88 5.59 22.03
C HIS A 101 20.69 4.35 22.48
N LEU A 102 20.43 3.81 23.67
CA LEU A 102 21.15 2.65 24.21
C LEU A 102 20.86 1.42 23.34
N GLN A 103 21.88 0.59 23.09
CA GLN A 103 21.71 -0.55 22.19
C GLN A 103 21.15 -1.76 22.94
N PRO A 104 20.40 -2.64 22.28
CA PRO A 104 19.91 -3.87 22.91
C PRO A 104 21.01 -4.77 23.49
N GLU A 105 22.23 -4.68 22.96
CA GLU A 105 23.41 -5.44 23.40
C GLU A 105 24.16 -4.78 24.57
N THR A 106 23.72 -3.60 25.03
CA THR A 106 24.31 -2.92 26.19
C THR A 106 24.20 -3.80 27.43
N GLY A 107 25.30 -3.92 28.18
CA GLY A 107 25.39 -4.80 29.34
C GLY A 107 24.52 -4.34 30.51
N GLU A 108 24.01 -5.29 31.30
CA GLU A 108 23.13 -5.03 32.46
C GLU A 108 23.73 -4.04 33.47
N GLU A 109 25.05 -4.10 33.71
CA GLU A 109 25.75 -3.16 34.59
C GLU A 109 25.70 -1.72 34.07
N GLU A 110 25.88 -1.54 32.76
CA GLU A 110 25.86 -0.22 32.12
C GLU A 110 24.44 0.35 32.08
N LEU A 111 23.44 -0.48 31.74
CA LEU A 111 22.02 -0.10 31.81
C LEU A 111 21.61 0.31 33.23
N SER A 112 22.04 -0.43 34.24
CA SER A 112 21.74 -0.13 35.63
C SER A 112 22.43 1.16 36.09
N ALA A 113 23.67 1.40 35.66
CA ALA A 113 24.39 2.64 35.95
C ALA A 113 23.72 3.87 35.31
N ALA A 114 23.29 3.77 34.05
CA ALA A 114 22.57 4.84 33.35
C ALA A 114 21.25 5.19 34.05
N ALA A 115 20.48 4.17 34.47
CA ALA A 115 19.24 4.38 35.23
C ALA A 115 19.51 5.07 36.58
N LEU A 116 20.53 4.62 37.32
CA LEU A 116 20.91 5.23 38.60
C LEU A 116 21.34 6.70 38.46
N GLU A 117 22.11 7.02 37.42
CA GLU A 117 22.53 8.39 37.13
C GLU A 117 21.33 9.31 36.85
N GLY A 118 20.38 8.83 36.04
CA GLY A 118 19.13 9.56 35.76
C GLY A 118 18.32 9.82 37.03
N GLU A 119 18.12 8.78 37.85
CA GLU A 119 17.40 8.92 39.11
C GLU A 119 18.10 9.85 40.11
N ASP A 120 19.43 9.79 40.21
CA ASP A 120 20.20 10.67 41.11
C ASP A 120 20.08 12.14 40.69
N SER A 121 20.07 12.42 39.38
CA SER A 121 19.77 13.76 38.85
C SER A 121 18.37 14.23 39.25
N ILE A 122 17.37 13.36 39.10
CA ILE A 122 15.97 13.65 39.46
C ILE A 122 15.80 13.90 40.96
N ARG A 123 16.41 13.05 41.80
CA ARG A 123 16.43 13.20 43.28
C ARG A 123 17.07 14.52 43.69
N ALA A 124 18.17 14.89 43.05
CA ALA A 124 18.90 16.13 43.35
C ALA A 124 18.16 17.38 42.85
N SER A 125 17.42 17.28 41.75
CA SER A 125 16.77 18.42 41.10
C SER A 125 15.40 18.75 41.70
N TYR A 126 14.45 17.81 41.63
CA TYR A 126 13.04 18.13 41.89
C TYR A 126 12.27 17.06 42.65
N ALA A 127 12.77 15.83 42.79
CA ALA A 127 12.06 14.73 43.45
C ALA A 127 12.89 14.02 44.54
N PRO A 128 13.22 14.68 45.67
CA PRO A 128 14.02 14.09 46.76
C PRO A 128 13.34 12.88 47.43
N TYR A 129 12.04 12.67 47.22
CA TYR A 129 11.25 11.55 47.74
C TYR A 129 10.84 10.55 46.65
N LEU A 130 11.58 10.49 45.54
CA LEU A 130 11.30 9.63 44.38
C LEU A 130 10.94 8.19 44.77
N ASP A 131 11.76 7.56 45.62
CA ASP A 131 11.56 6.15 46.00
C ASP A 131 10.28 5.94 46.83
N ALA A 132 9.97 6.87 47.73
CA ALA A 132 8.74 6.81 48.52
C ALA A 132 7.48 7.01 47.65
N HIS A 133 7.55 7.95 46.69
CA HIS A 133 6.48 8.18 45.72
C HIS A 133 6.26 6.97 44.80
N ARG A 134 7.35 6.33 44.35
CA ARG A 134 7.32 5.10 43.56
C ARG A 134 6.64 3.97 44.32
N ASP A 135 7.08 3.72 45.55
CA ASP A 135 6.55 2.63 46.37
C ASP A 135 5.06 2.83 46.69
N GLU A 136 4.64 4.06 46.99
CA GLU A 136 3.24 4.43 47.21
C GLU A 136 2.39 4.12 45.97
N LEU A 137 2.83 4.59 44.79
CA LEU A 137 2.12 4.43 43.53
C LEU A 137 2.02 2.94 43.12
N LEU A 138 3.15 2.23 43.09
CA LEU A 138 3.18 0.82 42.68
C LEU A 138 2.35 -0.06 43.61
N THR A 139 2.44 0.16 44.93
CA THR A 139 1.66 -0.58 45.92
C THR A 139 0.16 -0.35 45.72
N ALA A 140 -0.26 0.89 45.50
CA ALA A 140 -1.67 1.23 45.31
C ALA A 140 -2.25 0.64 44.01
N LEU A 141 -1.43 0.55 42.96
CA LEU A 141 -1.81 -0.03 41.67
C LEU A 141 -1.69 -1.57 41.65
N GLY A 142 -1.02 -2.17 42.63
CA GLY A 142 -0.73 -3.60 42.69
C GLY A 142 0.32 -4.04 41.65
N LEU A 143 1.26 -3.15 41.32
CA LEU A 143 2.35 -3.37 40.38
C LEU A 143 3.66 -3.63 41.13
N THR A 144 4.68 -4.08 40.41
CA THR A 144 5.99 -4.42 40.97
C THR A 144 7.11 -3.62 40.32
N LEU A 145 8.06 -3.14 41.12
CA LEU A 145 9.26 -2.52 40.58
C LEU A 145 10.11 -3.59 39.88
N ARG A 146 10.44 -3.33 38.62
CA ARG A 146 11.27 -4.20 37.78
C ARG A 146 12.73 -3.72 37.79
N PRO A 147 13.70 -4.62 37.60
CA PRO A 147 15.08 -4.21 37.36
C PRO A 147 15.21 -3.35 36.09
N PRO A 148 16.08 -2.32 36.07
CA PRO A 148 16.31 -1.47 34.90
C PRO A 148 16.55 -2.23 33.59
N ALA A 149 17.42 -3.25 33.60
CA ALA A 149 17.73 -4.04 32.41
C ALA A 149 16.50 -4.79 31.85
N GLU A 150 15.58 -5.22 32.71
CA GLU A 150 14.32 -5.84 32.26
C GLU A 150 13.42 -4.80 31.58
N LEU A 151 13.33 -3.59 32.13
CA LEU A 151 12.54 -2.50 31.57
C LEU A 151 13.09 -2.04 30.21
N PHE A 152 14.41 -1.89 30.08
CA PHE A 152 15.06 -1.62 28.79
C PHE A 152 14.74 -2.70 27.76
N ALA A 153 14.94 -3.98 28.11
CA ALA A 153 14.69 -5.08 27.19
C ALA A 153 13.23 -5.14 26.71
N ARG A 154 12.26 -4.83 27.59
CA ARG A 154 10.83 -4.74 27.24
C ARG A 154 10.55 -3.55 26.33
N MET A 155 11.08 -2.37 26.66
CA MET A 155 10.93 -1.16 25.85
C MET A 155 11.51 -1.34 24.45
N HIS A 156 12.73 -1.89 24.31
CA HIS A 156 13.33 -2.18 23.00
C HIS A 156 12.48 -3.15 22.19
N ARG A 157 11.96 -4.22 22.82
CA ARG A 157 11.08 -5.16 22.14
C ARG A 157 9.80 -4.48 21.64
N ALA A 158 9.22 -3.59 22.44
CA ALA A 158 8.06 -2.81 22.03
C ALA A 158 8.40 -1.88 20.86
N LEU A 159 9.51 -1.14 20.92
CA LEU A 159 9.93 -0.21 19.88
C LEU A 159 10.13 -0.90 18.53
N LEU A 160 10.71 -2.10 18.52
CA LEU A 160 10.91 -2.91 17.31
C LEU A 160 9.60 -3.45 16.73
N ARG A 161 8.52 -3.52 17.53
CA ARG A 161 7.18 -3.95 17.09
C ARG A 161 6.28 -2.80 16.65
N THR A 162 6.73 -1.54 16.75
CA THR A 162 5.95 -0.37 16.33
C THR A 162 5.43 -0.51 14.91
N GLU A 163 6.28 -0.98 14.00
CA GLU A 163 5.90 -1.25 12.62
C GLU A 163 5.71 -2.76 12.41
N PRO A 164 4.66 -3.18 11.68
CA PRO A 164 3.75 -2.33 10.88
C PRO A 164 2.48 -1.85 11.60
N ASP A 165 2.14 -2.40 12.76
CA ASP A 165 0.76 -2.32 13.28
C ASP A 165 0.41 -1.00 14.00
N HIS A 166 1.44 -0.25 14.44
CA HIS A 166 1.30 0.96 15.27
C HIS A 166 1.87 2.21 14.59
N VAL A 167 1.86 2.27 13.25
CA VAL A 167 2.24 3.47 12.49
C VAL A 167 1.24 4.60 12.80
N LEU A 168 1.72 5.65 13.47
CA LEU A 168 0.94 6.84 13.78
C LEU A 168 0.95 7.81 12.61
N LEU A 169 -0.24 8.26 12.22
CA LEU A 169 -0.44 9.22 11.13
C LEU A 169 -1.08 10.50 11.65
N LEU A 170 -0.67 11.64 11.09
CA LEU A 170 -1.47 12.86 11.12
C LEU A 170 -2.77 12.61 10.36
N ALA A 171 -3.93 12.80 11.00
CA ALA A 171 -5.21 12.37 10.46
C ALA A 171 -5.57 13.08 9.15
N ASP A 172 -5.24 14.37 9.07
CA ASP A 172 -5.54 15.24 7.91
C ASP A 172 -4.51 15.11 6.78
N GLU A 173 -3.22 15.12 7.11
CA GLU A 173 -2.14 15.06 6.12
C GLU A 173 -1.88 13.64 5.62
N GLY A 174 -2.04 12.66 6.50
CA GLY A 174 -1.74 11.25 6.24
C GLY A 174 -0.25 10.89 6.26
N SER A 175 0.63 11.84 6.58
CA SER A 175 2.06 11.60 6.84
C SER A 175 2.26 10.81 8.13
N ALA A 176 3.26 9.94 8.16
CA ALA A 176 3.59 9.17 9.36
C ALA A 176 4.57 9.92 10.26
N TYR A 177 4.41 9.71 11.57
CA TYR A 177 5.44 10.09 12.52
C TYR A 177 6.71 9.28 12.24
N HIS A 178 7.86 9.91 12.48
CA HIS A 178 9.16 9.24 12.48
C HIS A 178 9.23 8.22 13.63
N LEU A 179 10.09 7.22 13.49
CA LEU A 179 10.26 6.22 14.53
C LEU A 179 10.95 6.85 15.76
N LEU A 180 10.37 6.64 16.94
CA LEU A 180 10.86 7.19 18.22
C LEU A 180 12.29 6.77 18.58
N GLY A 181 12.72 5.59 18.13
CA GLY A 181 14.05 5.05 18.46
C GLY A 181 14.88 4.76 17.20
N PRO A 182 16.22 4.89 17.27
CA PRO A 182 17.13 4.75 16.13
C PRO A 182 17.42 3.28 15.75
N HIS A 183 16.78 2.30 16.39
CA HIS A 183 17.11 0.89 16.19
C HIS A 183 16.78 0.42 14.77
N PRO A 184 17.65 -0.34 14.11
CA PRO A 184 17.33 -0.90 12.81
C PRO A 184 16.17 -1.89 12.93
N ARG A 185 15.17 -1.76 12.05
CA ARG A 185 14.10 -2.77 11.90
C ARG A 185 14.56 -3.81 10.89
N PRO A 186 14.12 -5.08 11.01
CA PRO A 186 14.36 -6.07 9.98
C PRO A 186 13.87 -5.55 8.62
N PRO A 187 14.67 -5.67 7.55
CA PRO A 187 14.26 -5.27 6.21
C PRO A 187 12.99 -6.01 5.78
N LEU A 188 12.16 -5.36 4.96
CA LEU A 188 10.89 -5.91 4.49
C LEU A 188 11.07 -7.29 3.82
N GLN A 189 12.14 -7.45 3.03
CA GLN A 189 12.48 -8.70 2.35
C GLN A 189 12.73 -9.86 3.31
N GLU A 190 13.36 -9.61 4.47
CA GLU A 190 13.64 -10.66 5.45
C GLU A 190 12.34 -11.20 6.05
N ALA A 191 11.42 -10.30 6.41
CA ALA A 191 10.11 -10.65 6.94
C ALA A 191 9.30 -11.50 5.94
N LEU A 192 9.41 -11.20 4.64
CA LEU A 192 8.66 -11.88 3.58
C LEU A 192 9.27 -13.22 3.16
N LEU A 193 10.61 -13.28 3.00
CA LEU A 193 11.28 -14.44 2.43
C LEU A 193 11.31 -15.65 3.37
N GLY A 194 11.27 -15.48 4.70
CA GLY A 194 11.36 -16.62 5.63
C GLY A 194 10.31 -17.71 5.38
N ALA A 195 9.05 -17.32 5.13
CA ALA A 195 7.99 -18.28 4.80
C ALA A 195 8.17 -18.89 3.39
N CYS A 196 8.60 -18.07 2.43
CA CYS A 196 8.86 -18.50 1.05
C CYS A 196 9.97 -19.54 0.98
N GLN A 197 11.04 -19.36 1.77
CA GLN A 197 12.17 -20.29 1.86
C GLN A 197 11.74 -21.63 2.46
N ALA A 198 10.87 -21.62 3.47
CA ALA A 198 10.30 -22.84 4.04
C ALA A 198 9.46 -23.61 3.01
N ASP A 199 8.62 -22.92 2.23
CA ASP A 199 7.83 -23.52 1.16
C ASP A 199 8.73 -24.09 0.04
N LEU A 200 9.75 -23.35 -0.39
CA LEU A 200 10.73 -23.83 -1.38
C LEU A 200 11.46 -25.09 -0.87
N ALA A 201 11.89 -25.10 0.38
CA ALA A 201 12.54 -26.27 0.99
C ALA A 201 11.60 -27.48 1.04
N HIS A 202 10.31 -27.27 1.35
CA HIS A 202 9.30 -28.33 1.34
C HIS A 202 9.09 -28.91 -0.08
N LEU A 203 8.96 -28.04 -1.10
CA LEU A 203 8.77 -28.45 -2.49
C LEU A 203 9.97 -29.17 -3.11
N ARG A 204 11.19 -28.83 -2.66
CA ARG A 204 12.43 -29.56 -3.01
C ARG A 204 12.49 -30.94 -2.38
N ALA A 205 12.01 -31.07 -1.15
CA ALA A 205 12.06 -32.33 -0.41
C ALA A 205 10.98 -33.32 -0.86
N ASP A 206 9.80 -32.84 -1.25
CA ASP A 206 8.66 -33.68 -1.59
C ASP A 206 7.92 -33.20 -2.85
N ARG A 207 8.01 -33.99 -3.92
CA ARG A 207 7.27 -33.73 -5.15
C ARG A 207 5.75 -33.84 -4.99
N ALA A 208 5.27 -34.59 -3.99
CA ALA A 208 3.84 -34.65 -3.69
C ALA A 208 3.28 -33.34 -3.15
N ALA A 209 4.14 -32.41 -2.71
CA ALA A 209 3.74 -31.08 -2.25
C ALA A 209 3.51 -30.07 -3.39
N TRP A 210 3.92 -30.36 -4.63
CA TRP A 210 3.79 -29.43 -5.76
C TRP A 210 2.36 -28.91 -6.04
N PRO A 211 1.27 -29.64 -5.76
CA PRO A 211 -0.08 -29.10 -5.91
C PRO A 211 -0.37 -27.82 -5.10
N ILE A 212 0.37 -27.52 -4.03
CA ILE A 212 0.18 -26.27 -3.26
C ILE A 212 0.59 -25.01 -4.04
N VAL A 213 1.40 -25.18 -5.10
CA VAL A 213 1.82 -24.13 -6.02
C VAL A 213 1.19 -24.30 -7.41
N ALA A 214 0.28 -25.26 -7.59
CA ALA A 214 -0.43 -25.41 -8.86
C ALA A 214 -1.42 -24.27 -9.08
N PHE A 215 -1.65 -23.86 -10.33
CA PHE A 215 -2.73 -22.92 -10.66
C PHE A 215 -4.06 -23.48 -10.15
N SER A 216 -4.77 -22.69 -9.36
CA SER A 216 -6.04 -23.07 -8.74
C SER A 216 -7.07 -21.96 -8.95
N PRO A 217 -7.92 -22.06 -10.00
CA PRO A 217 -8.81 -20.97 -10.39
C PRO A 217 -9.81 -20.60 -9.28
N VAL A 218 -9.97 -19.31 -9.01
CA VAL A 218 -10.96 -18.79 -8.06
C VAL A 218 -12.17 -18.26 -8.79
N SER A 219 -13.36 -18.71 -8.40
CA SER A 219 -14.62 -18.22 -8.96
C SER A 219 -15.05 -16.93 -8.25
N GLY A 220 -14.78 -15.77 -8.85
CA GLY A 220 -15.26 -14.48 -8.35
C GLY A 220 -14.52 -13.29 -8.97
N ARG A 221 -15.23 -12.22 -9.33
CA ARG A 221 -14.65 -10.98 -9.90
C ARG A 221 -13.73 -10.20 -8.94
N SER A 222 -13.61 -10.63 -7.69
CA SER A 222 -12.93 -9.89 -6.62
C SER A 222 -11.46 -10.26 -6.42
N ASP A 223 -11.00 -11.39 -6.96
CA ASP A 223 -9.58 -11.75 -6.90
C ASP A 223 -8.90 -11.31 -8.21
N PRO A 224 -8.01 -10.30 -8.17
CA PRO A 224 -7.36 -9.79 -9.38
C PRO A 224 -6.49 -10.85 -10.07
N GLU A 225 -5.99 -11.86 -9.35
CA GLU A 225 -5.07 -12.87 -9.89
C GLU A 225 -5.81 -14.12 -10.39
N HIS A 226 -7.10 -14.27 -10.07
CA HIS A 226 -7.93 -15.41 -10.46
C HIS A 226 -7.38 -16.78 -10.03
N ASP A 227 -6.47 -16.82 -9.04
CA ASP A 227 -5.73 -18.01 -8.64
C ASP A 227 -5.37 -18.03 -7.14
N ALA A 228 -5.88 -19.05 -6.44
CA ALA A 228 -5.72 -19.20 -4.99
C ALA A 228 -4.27 -19.43 -4.56
N ASN A 229 -3.40 -19.92 -5.45
CA ASN A 229 -2.02 -20.28 -5.15
C ASN A 229 -1.00 -19.28 -5.71
N ALA A 230 -1.44 -18.19 -6.35
CA ALA A 230 -0.54 -17.24 -7.01
C ALA A 230 0.47 -16.60 -6.05
N ALA A 231 0.01 -16.19 -4.85
CA ALA A 231 0.90 -15.63 -3.82
C ALA A 231 1.98 -16.61 -3.36
N ARG A 232 1.61 -17.90 -3.19
CA ARG A 232 2.56 -18.94 -2.79
C ARG A 232 3.56 -19.24 -3.91
N ARG A 233 3.10 -19.31 -5.17
CA ARG A 233 4.00 -19.44 -6.33
C ARG A 233 4.98 -18.28 -6.44
N ALA A 234 4.49 -17.05 -6.33
CA ALA A 234 5.31 -15.85 -6.36
C ALA A 234 6.41 -15.91 -5.30
N GLY A 235 6.04 -16.28 -4.07
CA GLY A 235 6.98 -16.46 -2.97
C GLY A 235 8.04 -17.52 -3.26
N VAL A 236 7.66 -18.69 -3.76
CA VAL A 236 8.59 -19.77 -4.10
C VAL A 236 9.53 -19.39 -5.24
N LEU A 237 9.02 -18.70 -6.28
CA LEU A 237 9.84 -18.18 -7.39
C LEU A 237 10.88 -17.18 -6.89
N ARG A 238 10.48 -16.22 -6.04
CA ARG A 238 11.40 -15.26 -5.42
C ARG A 238 12.41 -15.95 -4.50
N ALA A 239 12.00 -16.92 -3.69
CA ALA A 239 12.95 -17.70 -2.90
C ALA A 239 13.96 -18.47 -3.78
N ALA A 240 13.51 -19.04 -4.90
CA ALA A 240 14.38 -19.75 -5.86
C ALA A 240 15.32 -18.81 -6.62
N GLN A 241 14.92 -17.54 -6.82
CA GLN A 241 15.77 -16.49 -7.40
C GLN A 241 17.02 -16.24 -6.56
N TYR A 242 16.91 -16.24 -5.23
CA TYR A 242 18.04 -15.94 -4.32
C TYR A 242 18.77 -17.20 -3.83
N ASP A 243 18.11 -18.36 -3.77
CA ASP A 243 18.74 -19.67 -3.49
C ASP A 243 18.69 -20.56 -4.74
N ARG A 244 19.45 -20.19 -5.77
CA ARG A 244 19.44 -20.88 -7.07
C ARG A 244 20.17 -22.23 -6.99
N ARG A 245 19.53 -23.30 -7.47
CA ARG A 245 20.17 -24.63 -7.59
C ARG A 245 19.82 -25.29 -8.91
N ASP A 246 20.81 -25.87 -9.59
CA ASP A 246 20.59 -26.58 -10.86
C ASP A 246 19.66 -27.78 -10.70
N THR A 247 19.60 -28.37 -9.49
CA THR A 247 18.68 -29.45 -9.15
C THR A 247 17.21 -29.03 -9.15
N ASP A 248 16.91 -27.73 -9.13
CA ASP A 248 15.54 -27.22 -9.08
C ASP A 248 14.86 -27.20 -10.46
N LEU A 249 15.57 -27.48 -11.56
CA LEU A 249 15.01 -27.41 -12.91
C LEU A 249 13.64 -28.13 -13.07
N PRO A 250 13.40 -29.33 -12.51
CA PRO A 250 12.08 -29.94 -12.55
C PRO A 250 10.98 -29.12 -11.87
N LEU A 251 11.28 -28.49 -10.73
CA LEU A 251 10.37 -27.62 -10.00
C LEU A 251 10.16 -26.30 -10.76
N LEU A 252 11.22 -25.69 -11.29
CA LEU A 252 11.15 -24.46 -12.09
C LEU A 252 10.28 -24.65 -13.34
N ARG A 253 10.44 -25.79 -14.04
CA ARG A 253 9.56 -26.18 -15.16
C ARG A 253 8.09 -26.26 -14.72
N HIS A 254 7.82 -26.88 -13.57
CA HIS A 254 6.46 -26.94 -13.03
C HIS A 254 5.91 -25.54 -12.75
N LEU A 255 6.65 -24.68 -12.04
CA LEU A 255 6.22 -23.31 -11.74
C LEU A 255 5.94 -22.49 -13.01
N LEU A 256 6.81 -22.59 -14.02
CA LEU A 256 6.61 -21.95 -15.34
C LEU A 256 5.33 -22.45 -16.02
N ASP A 257 5.09 -23.76 -16.01
CA ASP A 257 3.88 -24.34 -16.60
C ASP A 257 2.61 -23.82 -15.89
N GLN A 258 2.67 -23.61 -14.56
CA GLN A 258 1.54 -23.08 -13.78
C GLN A 258 1.30 -21.58 -14.00
N GLU A 259 2.36 -20.76 -14.06
CA GLU A 259 2.22 -19.33 -14.41
C GLU A 259 1.69 -19.17 -15.84
N THR A 260 2.17 -19.99 -16.78
CA THR A 260 1.68 -20.00 -18.17
C THR A 260 0.19 -20.34 -18.23
N LEU A 261 -0.25 -21.34 -17.47
CA LEU A 261 -1.66 -21.71 -17.38
C LEU A 261 -2.51 -20.58 -16.79
N CYS A 262 -2.02 -19.93 -15.73
CA CYS A 262 -2.69 -18.78 -15.12
C CYS A 262 -2.97 -17.65 -16.13
N ARG A 263 -1.99 -17.29 -16.97
CA ARG A 263 -2.16 -16.22 -17.98
C ARG A 263 -3.08 -16.59 -19.14
N ARG A 264 -3.19 -17.88 -19.47
CA ARG A 264 -4.13 -18.38 -20.48
C ARG A 264 -5.57 -18.28 -20.00
N GLU A 265 -5.82 -18.65 -18.74
CA GLU A 265 -7.16 -18.64 -18.14
C GLU A 265 -7.59 -17.24 -17.68
N ALA A 266 -6.65 -16.31 -17.48
CA ALA A 266 -6.90 -14.89 -17.20
C ALA A 266 -6.40 -13.99 -18.36
N PRO A 267 -7.07 -14.00 -19.54
CA PRO A 267 -6.57 -13.33 -20.75
C PRO A 267 -6.57 -11.79 -20.68
N SER A 268 -7.26 -11.20 -19.70
CA SER A 268 -7.20 -9.77 -19.40
C SER A 268 -6.13 -9.41 -18.36
N GLY A 269 -5.38 -10.39 -17.87
CA GLY A 269 -4.24 -10.18 -16.99
C GLY A 269 -2.97 -10.00 -17.82
N GLY A 270 -2.22 -8.92 -17.55
CA GLY A 270 -0.89 -8.71 -18.12
C GLY A 270 0.07 -9.84 -17.81
N MET A 271 1.29 -9.79 -18.37
CA MET A 271 2.31 -10.83 -18.20
C MET A 271 2.61 -11.17 -16.72
N GLY A 272 2.77 -10.14 -15.88
CA GLY A 272 3.21 -10.28 -14.48
C GLY A 272 4.72 -10.58 -14.35
N GLU A 273 5.35 -10.02 -13.33
CA GLU A 273 6.79 -10.22 -13.07
C GLU A 273 7.13 -11.67 -12.76
N GLU A 274 6.23 -12.42 -12.13
CA GLU A 274 6.49 -13.80 -11.71
C GLU A 274 6.59 -14.75 -12.91
N LEU A 275 5.79 -14.54 -13.95
CA LEU A 275 5.97 -15.28 -15.20
C LEU A 275 7.31 -14.92 -15.84
N HIS A 276 7.72 -13.65 -15.80
CA HIS A 276 9.00 -13.21 -16.37
C HIS A 276 10.18 -13.86 -15.61
N LEU A 277 10.11 -13.86 -14.28
CA LEU A 277 11.06 -14.53 -13.41
C LEU A 277 11.09 -16.05 -13.67
N ALA A 278 9.94 -16.70 -13.82
CA ALA A 278 9.88 -18.13 -14.12
C ALA A 278 10.51 -18.47 -15.48
N VAL A 279 10.24 -17.65 -16.52
CA VAL A 279 10.87 -17.77 -17.85
C VAL A 279 12.38 -17.61 -17.74
N PHE A 280 12.85 -16.57 -17.04
CA PHE A 280 14.27 -16.33 -16.80
C PHE A 280 14.95 -17.50 -16.08
N LEU A 281 14.37 -17.98 -14.97
CA LEU A 281 14.94 -19.06 -14.16
C LEU A 281 15.06 -20.38 -14.95
N VAL A 282 14.11 -20.69 -15.84
CA VAL A 282 14.18 -21.87 -16.73
C VAL A 282 15.16 -21.65 -17.88
N ALA A 283 15.15 -20.47 -18.52
CA ALA A 283 16.05 -20.14 -19.63
C ALA A 283 17.52 -20.21 -19.22
N ARG A 284 17.85 -19.79 -17.99
CA ARG A 284 19.19 -19.85 -17.39
C ARG A 284 19.78 -21.26 -17.31
N CYS A 285 18.96 -22.31 -17.37
CA CYS A 285 19.45 -23.70 -17.38
C CYS A 285 19.92 -24.16 -18.77
N HIS A 286 19.78 -23.34 -19.82
CA HIS A 286 20.22 -23.60 -21.20
C HIS A 286 19.82 -24.99 -21.75
N CYS A 287 18.63 -25.45 -21.38
CA CYS A 287 18.12 -26.77 -21.74
C CYS A 287 17.23 -26.71 -23.00
N ARG A 288 17.67 -27.36 -24.09
CA ARG A 288 16.91 -27.41 -25.36
C ARG A 288 15.49 -27.96 -25.22
N GLU A 289 15.26 -28.84 -24.26
CA GLU A 289 13.94 -29.43 -23.97
C GLU A 289 12.90 -28.40 -23.50
N ASP A 290 13.35 -27.23 -23.02
CA ASP A 290 12.50 -26.19 -22.44
C ASP A 290 12.06 -25.11 -23.44
N LEU A 291 12.60 -25.10 -24.66
CA LEU A 291 12.24 -24.11 -25.68
C LEU A 291 10.73 -24.10 -25.97
N SER A 292 10.10 -25.28 -26.00
CA SER A 292 8.65 -25.40 -26.19
C SER A 292 7.85 -24.80 -25.03
N ARG A 293 8.36 -24.89 -23.79
CA ARG A 293 7.74 -24.27 -22.60
C ARG A 293 7.91 -22.76 -22.62
N LEU A 294 9.10 -22.28 -22.91
CA LEU A 294 9.40 -20.85 -23.04
C LEU A 294 8.54 -20.20 -24.14
N TYR A 295 8.38 -20.88 -25.29
CA TYR A 295 7.49 -20.44 -26.35
C TYR A 295 6.01 -20.48 -25.95
N ALA A 296 5.59 -21.51 -25.20
CA ALA A 296 4.23 -21.62 -24.69
C ALA A 296 3.87 -20.49 -23.72
N ALA A 297 4.83 -20.03 -22.91
CA ALA A 297 4.72 -18.89 -22.01
C ALA A 297 4.55 -17.58 -22.78
N ARG A 298 5.37 -17.34 -23.81
CA ARG A 298 5.23 -16.19 -24.73
C ARG A 298 3.84 -16.17 -25.38
N CYS A 299 3.32 -17.33 -25.78
CA CYS A 299 2.02 -17.45 -26.45
C CYS A 299 0.81 -17.54 -25.49
N ALA A 300 0.97 -17.27 -24.19
CA ALA A 300 -0.13 -17.47 -23.24
C ALA A 300 -1.31 -16.53 -23.47
N ASN A 301 -1.05 -15.24 -23.70
CA ASN A 301 -2.04 -14.24 -24.11
C ASN A 301 -1.37 -13.11 -24.94
N PHE A 302 -2.12 -12.05 -25.24
CA PHE A 302 -1.60 -10.92 -26.03
C PHE A 302 -0.45 -10.19 -25.29
N ASP A 303 -0.61 -9.96 -23.99
CA ASP A 303 0.37 -9.22 -23.19
C ASP A 303 1.68 -9.99 -23.03
N THR A 304 1.62 -11.32 -22.81
CA THR A 304 2.83 -12.16 -22.77
C THR A 304 3.53 -12.19 -24.12
N TRP A 305 2.78 -12.15 -25.23
CA TRP A 305 3.36 -12.16 -26.57
C TRP A 305 4.16 -10.89 -26.85
N CYS A 306 3.63 -9.74 -26.42
CA CYS A 306 4.29 -8.44 -26.53
C CYS A 306 5.48 -8.32 -25.56
N ALA A 307 5.30 -8.71 -24.30
CA ALA A 307 6.31 -8.53 -23.26
C ALA A 307 7.53 -9.46 -23.42
N LEU A 308 7.34 -10.69 -23.91
CA LEU A 308 8.42 -11.64 -24.23
C LEU A 308 8.80 -11.61 -25.72
N SER A 309 8.69 -10.45 -26.36
CA SER A 309 8.94 -10.34 -27.80
C SER A 309 10.42 -10.45 -28.17
N ASP A 310 11.29 -10.08 -27.24
CA ASP A 310 12.75 -10.09 -27.27
C ASP A 310 13.37 -11.46 -26.95
N LEU A 311 12.60 -12.37 -26.33
CA LEU A 311 13.00 -13.75 -26.10
C LEU A 311 13.41 -14.40 -27.44
N PRO A 312 14.66 -14.88 -27.59
CA PRO A 312 15.25 -15.27 -28.88
C PRO A 312 14.79 -16.66 -29.34
N LEU A 313 13.48 -16.77 -29.57
CA LEU A 313 12.79 -17.93 -30.12
C LEU A 313 12.08 -17.52 -31.41
N ASP A 314 12.50 -18.08 -32.53
CA ASP A 314 11.89 -17.79 -33.83
C ASP A 314 10.53 -18.45 -34.00
N ARG A 315 9.71 -17.89 -34.89
CA ARG A 315 8.44 -18.50 -35.28
C ARG A 315 8.68 -19.89 -35.87
N PRO A 316 7.87 -20.91 -35.50
CA PRO A 316 7.81 -22.14 -36.28
C PRO A 316 7.45 -21.76 -37.73
N ASP A 317 8.08 -22.44 -38.68
CA ASP A 317 7.88 -22.13 -40.09
C ASP A 317 6.42 -22.34 -40.53
N LYS A 318 6.03 -21.71 -41.65
CA LYS A 318 4.71 -21.96 -42.26
C LYS A 318 4.61 -23.35 -42.92
N SER A 319 5.70 -24.13 -42.94
CA SER A 319 5.79 -25.43 -43.60
C SER A 319 5.20 -26.56 -42.77
N GLY A 320 4.97 -26.33 -41.47
CA GLY A 320 4.46 -27.36 -40.57
C GLY A 320 5.54 -28.31 -40.04
N GLU A 321 6.83 -27.94 -40.13
CA GLU A 321 7.89 -28.64 -39.40
C GLU A 321 8.04 -28.01 -38.00
N GLU A 322 7.70 -28.78 -36.95
CA GLU A 322 7.61 -28.38 -35.53
C GLU A 322 8.97 -28.09 -34.87
N HIS A 323 9.87 -27.35 -35.52
CA HIS A 323 11.19 -27.04 -34.97
C HIS A 323 11.30 -25.56 -34.65
N LEU A 324 11.15 -25.22 -33.37
CA LEU A 324 11.54 -23.91 -32.84
C LEU A 324 13.03 -23.70 -33.14
N HIS A 325 13.33 -22.69 -33.96
CA HIS A 325 14.68 -22.23 -34.18
C HIS A 325 15.10 -21.31 -33.03
N TRP A 326 16.31 -21.51 -32.53
CA TRP A 326 16.89 -20.74 -31.43
C TRP A 326 18.40 -20.70 -31.61
N ASP A 327 19.02 -19.63 -31.11
CA ASP A 327 20.46 -19.48 -31.03
C ASP A 327 20.88 -19.57 -29.55
N PRO A 328 21.71 -20.56 -29.16
CA PRO A 328 22.20 -20.67 -27.80
C PRO A 328 22.95 -19.45 -27.29
N GLU A 329 23.72 -18.78 -28.14
CA GLU A 329 24.46 -17.58 -27.77
C GLU A 329 23.51 -16.40 -27.54
N ALA A 330 22.48 -16.26 -28.38
CA ALA A 330 21.45 -15.24 -28.18
C ALA A 330 20.63 -15.49 -26.91
N LEU A 331 20.25 -16.74 -26.61
CA LEU A 331 19.55 -17.07 -25.38
C LEU A 331 20.42 -16.82 -24.14
N GLN A 332 21.72 -17.12 -24.24
CA GLN A 332 22.67 -16.80 -23.18
C GLN A 332 22.81 -15.29 -22.96
N ALA A 333 22.96 -14.50 -24.03
CA ALA A 333 23.03 -13.06 -23.93
C ALA A 333 21.74 -12.45 -23.34
N TRP A 334 20.58 -12.99 -23.70
CA TRP A 334 19.29 -12.57 -23.12
C TRP A 334 19.22 -12.85 -21.62
N VAL A 335 19.64 -14.04 -21.18
CA VAL A 335 19.72 -14.38 -19.74
C VAL A 335 20.72 -13.47 -19.02
N GLU A 336 21.91 -13.26 -19.56
CA GLU A 336 22.93 -12.39 -18.97
C GLU A 336 22.47 -10.93 -18.83
N ALA A 337 21.65 -10.44 -19.78
CA ALA A 337 21.06 -9.11 -19.72
C ALA A 337 20.01 -8.95 -18.60
N LEU A 338 19.40 -10.05 -18.17
CA LEU A 338 18.41 -10.06 -17.08
C LEU A 338 18.99 -10.49 -15.73
N ASP A 339 20.17 -11.13 -15.70
CA ASP A 339 20.85 -11.53 -14.45
C ASP A 339 21.67 -10.36 -13.87
N THR A 340 21.03 -9.20 -13.72
CA THR A 340 21.62 -8.00 -13.14
C THR A 340 20.86 -7.55 -11.89
N PRO A 341 21.47 -6.75 -10.99
CA PRO A 341 20.78 -6.21 -9.81
C PRO A 341 19.48 -5.46 -10.12
N GLU A 342 19.40 -4.83 -11.30
CA GLU A 342 18.23 -4.06 -11.76
C GLU A 342 17.07 -4.92 -12.26
N TRP A 343 17.31 -6.21 -12.51
CA TRP A 343 16.31 -7.16 -13.03
C TRP A 343 16.18 -8.37 -12.08
N PHE A 344 16.69 -9.54 -12.47
CA PHE A 344 16.49 -10.79 -11.72
C PHE A 344 17.74 -11.28 -11.01
N GLY A 345 18.63 -10.38 -10.58
CA GLY A 345 19.83 -10.68 -9.81
C GLY A 345 19.60 -11.55 -8.57
N ASN A 346 20.68 -11.89 -7.86
CA ASN A 346 20.64 -12.86 -6.75
C ASN A 346 20.73 -12.23 -5.35
N ASP A 347 20.77 -10.90 -5.25
CA ASP A 347 20.79 -10.20 -3.97
C ASP A 347 19.41 -9.58 -3.67
N PRO A 348 18.69 -10.06 -2.64
CA PRO A 348 17.39 -9.51 -2.29
C PRO A 348 17.43 -8.05 -1.80
N ASN A 349 18.61 -7.53 -1.41
CA ASN A 349 18.74 -6.13 -0.99
C ASN A 349 18.86 -5.16 -2.18
N SER A 350 19.10 -5.67 -3.38
CA SER A 350 19.18 -4.86 -4.60
C SER A 350 17.82 -4.66 -5.26
N GLU A 351 16.79 -5.39 -4.82
CA GLU A 351 15.45 -5.33 -5.38
C GLU A 351 14.73 -4.02 -4.98
N PRO A 352 13.96 -3.44 -5.91
CA PRO A 352 13.14 -2.27 -5.60
C PRO A 352 12.09 -2.61 -4.52
N VAL A 353 11.75 -1.62 -3.70
CA VAL A 353 10.82 -1.80 -2.57
C VAL A 353 9.43 -2.25 -3.06
N GLU A 354 9.04 -1.81 -4.25
CA GLU A 354 7.81 -2.14 -4.96
C GLU A 354 7.63 -3.65 -5.17
N THR A 355 8.72 -4.37 -5.47
CA THR A 355 8.72 -5.83 -5.57
C THR A 355 8.23 -6.45 -4.26
N TRP A 356 8.76 -5.96 -3.14
CA TRP A 356 8.45 -6.47 -1.81
C TRP A 356 7.06 -6.06 -1.34
N VAL A 357 6.61 -4.84 -1.67
CA VAL A 357 5.23 -4.37 -1.41
C VAL A 357 4.23 -5.26 -2.15
N THR A 358 4.47 -5.52 -3.43
CA THR A 358 3.60 -6.39 -4.26
C THR A 358 3.53 -7.80 -3.66
N LEU A 359 4.68 -8.37 -3.29
CA LEU A 359 4.72 -9.69 -2.66
C LEU A 359 4.01 -9.71 -1.29
N ALA A 360 4.19 -8.68 -0.46
CA ALA A 360 3.51 -8.55 0.82
C ALA A 360 1.99 -8.50 0.65
N ARG A 361 1.50 -7.70 -0.31
CA ARG A 361 0.07 -7.62 -0.65
C ARG A 361 -0.47 -8.99 -1.07
N ARG A 362 0.22 -9.69 -1.97
CA ARG A 362 -0.18 -11.03 -2.44
C ARG A 362 -0.26 -12.04 -1.29
N GLN A 363 0.68 -11.99 -0.35
CA GLN A 363 0.68 -12.84 0.83
C GLN A 363 -0.38 -12.46 1.88
N GLY A 364 -1.20 -11.42 1.63
CA GLY A 364 -2.18 -10.92 2.59
C GLY A 364 -1.55 -10.20 3.78
N ARG A 365 -0.29 -9.77 3.67
CA ARG A 365 0.42 -9.01 4.71
C ARG A 365 0.16 -7.51 4.54
N THR A 366 -1.10 -7.14 4.63
CA THR A 366 -1.62 -5.80 4.33
C THR A 366 -0.89 -4.69 5.07
N GLU A 367 -0.66 -4.82 6.38
CA GLU A 367 -0.05 -3.74 7.16
C GLU A 367 1.46 -3.58 6.86
N LEU A 368 2.17 -4.66 6.50
CA LEU A 368 3.55 -4.54 6.01
C LEU A 368 3.60 -3.76 4.69
N ALA A 369 2.74 -4.13 3.73
CA ALA A 369 2.65 -3.44 2.45
C ALA A 369 2.26 -1.97 2.63
N ARG A 370 1.25 -1.70 3.47
CA ARG A 370 0.78 -0.34 3.78
C ARG A 370 1.87 0.51 4.41
N THR A 371 2.58 -0.02 5.40
CA THR A 371 3.66 0.70 6.09
C THR A 371 4.77 1.07 5.11
N ALA A 372 5.22 0.11 4.30
CA ALA A 372 6.24 0.37 3.28
C ALA A 372 5.81 1.44 2.28
N LEU A 373 4.58 1.38 1.77
CA LEU A 373 4.04 2.40 0.87
C LEU A 373 3.92 3.78 1.52
N ILE A 374 3.55 3.85 2.81
CA ILE A 374 3.48 5.12 3.54
C ILE A 374 4.87 5.73 3.66
N ARG A 375 5.88 4.93 4.02
CA ARG A 375 7.27 5.38 4.11
C ARG A 375 7.80 5.84 2.75
N MET A 376 7.55 5.07 1.68
CA MET A 376 7.87 5.50 0.32
C MET A 376 7.22 6.85 -0.02
N LEU A 377 5.92 6.99 0.23
CA LEU A 377 5.20 8.23 -0.06
C LEU A 377 5.69 9.43 0.76
N ASP A 378 6.06 9.22 2.02
CA ASP A 378 6.64 10.26 2.89
C ASP A 378 8.03 10.71 2.38
N ASP A 379 8.79 9.79 1.79
CA ASP A 379 10.14 10.02 1.28
C ASP A 379 10.19 10.55 -0.16
N ILE A 380 9.06 10.62 -0.89
CA ILE A 380 9.03 11.09 -2.28
C ILE A 380 9.59 12.50 -2.40
N GLY A 381 10.71 12.60 -3.12
CA GLY A 381 11.31 13.86 -3.52
C GLY A 381 10.86 14.34 -4.90
N PRO A 382 11.33 15.52 -5.34
CA PRO A 382 11.05 16.03 -6.69
C PRO A 382 11.51 15.11 -7.84
N GLY A 383 12.49 14.24 -7.59
CA GLY A 383 13.03 13.29 -8.58
C GLY A 383 12.19 12.02 -8.76
N ASP A 384 11.36 11.68 -7.77
CA ASP A 384 10.76 10.35 -7.63
C ASP A 384 9.28 10.34 -8.01
N THR A 385 8.80 11.44 -8.59
CA THR A 385 7.40 11.65 -8.97
C THR A 385 6.86 10.63 -9.99
N ALA A 386 7.75 9.94 -10.70
CA ALA A 386 7.40 8.84 -11.61
C ALA A 386 6.84 7.61 -10.88
N GLU A 387 7.10 7.44 -9.59
CA GLU A 387 6.63 6.30 -8.77
C GLU A 387 5.19 6.48 -8.29
N LEU A 388 4.70 7.73 -8.23
CA LEU A 388 3.38 8.06 -7.68
C LEU A 388 2.22 7.25 -8.28
N PRO A 389 2.11 7.02 -9.61
CA PRO A 389 1.04 6.19 -10.17
C PRO A 389 1.02 4.75 -9.64
N SER A 390 2.21 4.17 -9.41
CA SER A 390 2.35 2.83 -8.85
C SER A 390 1.85 2.82 -7.39
N ILE A 391 2.32 3.77 -6.58
CA ILE A 391 1.92 3.92 -5.17
C ILE A 391 0.41 4.14 -5.02
N VAL A 392 -0.19 4.98 -5.87
CA VAL A 392 -1.65 5.17 -5.90
C VAL A 392 -2.38 3.84 -6.16
N SER A 393 -1.88 3.06 -7.12
CA SER A 393 -2.48 1.79 -7.51
C SER A 393 -2.36 0.73 -6.41
N GLU A 394 -1.20 0.63 -5.76
CA GLU A 394 -0.97 -0.30 -4.66
C GLU A 394 -1.80 0.05 -3.41
N PHE A 395 -1.89 1.34 -3.03
CA PHE A 395 -2.79 1.73 -1.93
C PHE A 395 -4.27 1.44 -2.26
N ALA A 396 -4.70 1.71 -3.49
CA ALA A 396 -6.06 1.40 -3.91
C ALA A 396 -6.32 -0.12 -3.91
N ALA A 397 -5.34 -0.94 -4.28
CA ALA A 397 -5.43 -2.40 -4.23
C ALA A 397 -5.48 -2.94 -2.79
N LEU A 398 -4.87 -2.26 -1.82
CA LEU A 398 -5.02 -2.53 -0.40
C LEU A 398 -6.35 -2.04 0.20
N GLY A 399 -7.10 -1.21 -0.55
CA GLY A 399 -8.30 -0.54 -0.07
C GLY A 399 -8.04 0.68 0.81
N ASP A 400 -6.79 1.16 0.90
CA ASP A 400 -6.44 2.39 1.62
C ASP A 400 -6.64 3.61 0.72
N PHE A 401 -7.92 3.93 0.47
CA PHE A 401 -8.30 5.03 -0.42
C PHE A 401 -7.89 6.40 0.13
N ARG A 402 -7.66 6.55 1.44
CA ARG A 402 -7.18 7.79 2.04
C ARG A 402 -5.73 8.06 1.62
N GLN A 403 -4.85 7.08 1.77
CA GLN A 403 -3.46 7.21 1.31
C GLN A 403 -3.36 7.25 -0.22
N ALA A 404 -4.18 6.49 -0.94
CA ALA A 404 -4.25 6.58 -2.40
C ALA A 404 -4.62 8.01 -2.85
N SER A 405 -5.59 8.65 -2.19
CA SER A 405 -5.98 10.04 -2.47
C SER A 405 -4.85 11.02 -2.17
N ARG A 406 -4.09 10.81 -1.08
CA ARG A 406 -2.91 11.61 -0.74
C ARG A 406 -1.86 11.54 -1.85
N ALA A 407 -1.47 10.34 -2.27
CA ALA A 407 -0.51 10.14 -3.36
C ALA A 407 -1.02 10.73 -4.68
N GLN A 408 -2.31 10.54 -5.01
CA GLN A 408 -2.91 11.05 -6.24
C GLN A 408 -2.96 12.59 -6.27
N ARG A 409 -3.13 13.24 -5.11
CA ARG A 409 -3.09 14.70 -5.00
C ARG A 409 -1.69 15.24 -5.29
N LEU A 410 -0.66 14.58 -4.77
CA LEU A 410 0.73 14.91 -5.11
C LEU A 410 0.98 14.69 -6.61
N TYR A 411 0.53 13.56 -7.17
CA TYR A 411 0.64 13.26 -8.60
C TYR A 411 -0.03 14.32 -9.47
N ALA A 412 -1.23 14.77 -9.11
CA ALA A 412 -1.92 15.84 -9.83
C ALA A 412 -1.12 17.16 -9.80
N SER A 413 -0.50 17.49 -8.66
CA SER A 413 0.25 18.74 -8.50
C SER A 413 1.51 18.82 -9.36
N VAL A 414 2.08 17.68 -9.75
CA VAL A 414 3.32 17.60 -10.54
C VAL A 414 3.08 17.40 -12.03
N GLN A 415 1.83 17.35 -12.49
CA GLN A 415 1.53 17.20 -13.91
C GLN A 415 1.89 18.45 -14.72
N ASP A 416 2.60 18.24 -15.84
CA ASP A 416 3.06 19.29 -16.74
C ASP A 416 1.93 19.90 -17.59
N THR A 417 0.90 19.13 -17.92
CA THR A 417 -0.17 19.58 -18.82
C THR A 417 -1.50 19.70 -18.09
N ASP A 418 -2.32 20.67 -18.48
CA ASP A 418 -3.67 20.86 -17.94
C ASP A 418 -4.55 19.63 -18.20
N LEU A 419 -4.37 18.96 -19.35
CA LEU A 419 -5.07 17.72 -19.70
C LEU A 419 -4.74 16.60 -18.69
N ALA A 420 -3.45 16.31 -18.48
CA ALA A 420 -3.03 15.28 -17.53
C ALA A 420 -3.46 15.63 -16.10
N ARG A 421 -3.35 16.91 -15.72
CA ARG A 421 -3.78 17.40 -14.40
C ARG A 421 -5.27 17.25 -14.17
N GLY A 422 -6.10 17.58 -15.17
CA GLY A 422 -7.55 17.42 -15.12
C GLY A 422 -7.99 15.96 -14.94
N PHE A 423 -7.39 15.03 -15.69
CA PHE A 423 -7.65 13.60 -15.50
C PHE A 423 -7.08 13.05 -14.19
N ALA A 424 -5.95 13.58 -13.71
CA ALA A 424 -5.45 13.25 -12.39
C ALA A 424 -6.42 13.68 -11.27
N TYR A 425 -7.09 14.83 -11.40
CA TYR A 425 -8.15 15.24 -10.46
C TYR A 425 -9.41 14.38 -10.56
N THR A 426 -9.74 13.88 -11.76
CA THR A 426 -10.83 12.91 -11.94
C THR A 426 -10.57 11.63 -11.16
N ARG A 427 -9.36 11.08 -11.29
CA ARG A 427 -8.92 9.92 -10.51
C ARG A 427 -8.89 10.20 -9.01
N LEU A 428 -8.48 11.40 -8.59
CA LEU A 428 -8.51 11.83 -7.19
C LEU A 428 -9.94 11.79 -6.63
N SER A 429 -10.93 12.34 -7.36
CA SER A 429 -12.34 12.26 -6.95
C SER A 429 -12.80 10.83 -6.72
N ALA A 430 -12.47 9.92 -7.64
CA ALA A 430 -12.85 8.52 -7.52
C ALA A 430 -12.30 7.87 -6.24
N LEU A 431 -11.06 8.21 -5.86
CA LEU A 431 -10.43 7.73 -4.62
C LEU A 431 -11.04 8.38 -3.38
N GLU A 432 -11.29 9.69 -3.40
CA GLU A 432 -11.93 10.42 -2.29
C GLU A 432 -13.35 9.91 -2.03
N ARG A 433 -14.12 9.62 -3.09
CA ARG A 433 -15.44 8.99 -3.00
C ARG A 433 -15.35 7.59 -2.40
N GLN A 434 -14.37 6.78 -2.80
CA GLN A 434 -14.16 5.43 -2.25
C GLN A 434 -13.71 5.48 -0.78
N ALA A 435 -13.03 6.54 -0.36
CA ALA A 435 -12.71 6.83 1.03
C ALA A 435 -13.91 7.34 1.86
N GLY A 436 -15.04 7.66 1.20
CA GLY A 436 -16.26 8.19 1.83
C GLY A 436 -16.29 9.71 1.97
N ASP A 437 -15.31 10.44 1.43
CA ASP A 437 -15.23 11.91 1.49
C ASP A 437 -15.88 12.54 0.26
N LEU A 438 -17.22 12.57 0.26
CA LEU A 438 -18.01 12.97 -0.91
C LEU A 438 -17.85 14.47 -1.24
N ASP A 439 -17.64 15.32 -0.24
CA ASP A 439 -17.47 16.76 -0.44
C ASP A 439 -16.10 17.08 -1.06
N ARG A 440 -15.02 16.38 -0.62
CA ARG A 440 -13.73 16.48 -1.30
C ARG A 440 -13.79 15.93 -2.72
N ALA A 441 -14.44 14.78 -2.93
CA ALA A 441 -14.62 14.20 -4.26
C ALA A 441 -15.29 15.19 -5.22
N TRP A 442 -16.38 15.83 -4.79
CA TRP A 442 -17.04 16.90 -5.56
C TRP A 442 -16.10 18.05 -5.89
N THR A 443 -15.35 18.54 -4.90
CA THR A 443 -14.38 19.62 -5.08
C THR A 443 -13.32 19.25 -6.12
N SER A 444 -12.84 18.01 -6.10
CA SER A 444 -11.87 17.48 -7.06
C SER A 444 -12.45 17.40 -8.49
N LEU A 445 -13.72 17.00 -8.67
CA LEU A 445 -14.38 17.05 -9.99
C LEU A 445 -14.55 18.48 -10.51
N GLN A 446 -14.93 19.42 -9.65
CA GLN A 446 -15.02 20.82 -10.05
C GLN A 446 -13.65 21.38 -10.46
N ARG A 447 -12.57 20.98 -9.78
CA ARG A 447 -11.20 21.32 -10.16
C ARG A 447 -10.79 20.68 -11.48
N ALA A 448 -11.18 19.43 -11.73
CA ALA A 448 -10.96 18.74 -13.00
C ALA A 448 -11.56 19.55 -14.16
N LEU A 449 -12.86 19.87 -14.08
CA LEU A 449 -13.56 20.67 -15.09
C LEU A 449 -12.95 22.05 -15.29
N THR A 450 -12.64 22.76 -14.20
CA THR A 450 -12.03 24.09 -14.28
C THR A 450 -10.65 24.04 -14.94
N THR A 451 -9.88 22.99 -14.70
CA THR A 451 -8.55 22.79 -15.29
C THR A 451 -8.66 22.45 -16.78
N LEU A 452 -9.63 21.62 -17.17
CA LEU A 452 -9.83 21.18 -18.56
C LEU A 452 -10.49 22.24 -19.45
N ASP A 453 -11.41 23.04 -18.91
CA ASP A 453 -12.11 24.11 -19.64
C ASP A 453 -11.42 25.49 -19.50
N GLY A 454 -10.41 25.61 -18.63
CA GLY A 454 -9.66 26.85 -18.41
C GLY A 454 -8.79 27.24 -19.60
N PRO A 455 -8.36 28.53 -19.70
CA PRO A 455 -7.33 28.91 -20.66
C PRO A 455 -6.04 28.12 -20.36
N PRO A 456 -5.32 27.64 -21.39
CA PRO A 456 -4.13 26.82 -21.18
C PRO A 456 -3.11 27.59 -20.34
N SER A 457 -2.54 26.90 -19.36
CA SER A 457 -1.44 27.39 -18.55
C SER A 457 -0.25 27.74 -19.46
N PRO A 458 0.51 28.81 -19.15
CA PRO A 458 1.70 29.16 -19.93
C PRO A 458 2.67 27.97 -19.94
N GLU A 459 3.22 27.64 -21.12
CA GLU A 459 4.14 26.51 -21.24
C GLU A 459 5.32 26.66 -20.27
N PRO A 460 5.78 25.56 -19.64
CA PRO A 460 6.99 25.58 -18.85
C PRO A 460 8.17 26.08 -19.73
N GLY A 461 9.09 26.83 -19.12
CA GLY A 461 10.24 27.43 -19.80
C GLY A 461 11.04 26.41 -20.65
N PRO A 462 11.83 26.89 -21.62
CA PRO A 462 12.27 26.11 -22.77
C PRO A 462 12.99 24.81 -22.35
N ARG A 463 12.39 23.65 -22.68
CA ARG A 463 13.14 22.40 -22.84
C ARG A 463 14.04 22.55 -24.08
N GLN A 464 15.25 21.98 -24.04
CA GLN A 464 16.14 21.98 -25.22
C GLN A 464 15.38 21.44 -26.44
N PRO A 465 15.38 22.14 -27.58
CA PRO A 465 14.60 21.71 -28.73
C PRO A 465 15.16 20.38 -29.25
N ALA A 466 14.29 19.37 -29.38
CA ALA A 466 14.60 18.17 -30.12
C ALA A 466 14.77 18.54 -31.61
N LEU A 467 15.62 17.83 -32.35
CA LEU A 467 16.01 18.12 -33.73
C LEU A 467 14.86 18.05 -34.77
N PHE A 468 13.62 17.87 -34.32
CA PHE A 468 12.42 17.72 -35.13
C PHE A 468 11.25 18.44 -34.44
N ASP A 469 11.20 19.77 -34.54
CA ASP A 469 10.00 20.53 -34.22
C ASP A 469 8.93 20.19 -35.26
N ILE A 470 8.05 19.25 -34.91
CA ILE A 470 6.81 18.96 -35.62
C ILE A 470 5.82 20.06 -35.23
N GLU A 471 5.10 20.61 -36.21
CA GLU A 471 4.02 21.59 -35.97
C GLU A 471 3.13 21.15 -34.81
N THR A 472 2.89 22.04 -33.85
CA THR A 472 1.97 21.80 -32.73
C THR A 472 0.60 21.47 -33.30
N PRO A 473 0.06 20.26 -33.07
CA PRO A 473 -1.29 19.93 -33.52
C PRO A 473 -2.30 20.93 -32.89
N PRO A 474 -3.45 21.17 -33.54
CA PRO A 474 -4.49 22.04 -32.98
C PRO A 474 -4.85 21.57 -31.56
N ALA A 475 -5.29 22.51 -30.71
CA ALA A 475 -5.72 22.20 -29.35
C ALA A 475 -6.78 21.08 -29.38
N ASP A 476 -6.37 19.87 -28.98
CA ASP A 476 -7.25 18.70 -28.93
C ASP A 476 -8.33 18.96 -27.88
N ASP A 477 -9.60 18.85 -28.27
CA ASP A 477 -10.71 18.88 -27.32
C ASP A 477 -10.56 17.69 -26.37
N TRP A 478 -10.49 17.97 -25.07
CA TRP A 478 -10.35 16.94 -24.05
C TRP A 478 -11.55 15.96 -24.08
N ARG A 479 -12.70 16.41 -24.60
CA ARG A 479 -13.94 15.61 -24.75
C ARG A 479 -13.79 14.43 -25.70
N ASP A 480 -12.84 14.46 -26.62
CA ASP A 480 -12.54 13.35 -27.53
C ASP A 480 -11.56 12.32 -26.92
N LYS A 481 -11.06 12.56 -25.71
CA LYS A 481 -10.11 11.67 -25.03
C LYS A 481 -10.84 10.66 -24.15
N ALA A 482 -10.25 9.48 -23.99
CA ALA A 482 -10.81 8.41 -23.14
C ALA A 482 -11.11 8.89 -21.71
N GLY A 483 -10.25 9.74 -21.14
CA GLY A 483 -10.45 10.29 -19.80
C GLY A 483 -11.70 11.17 -19.62
N ALA A 484 -12.31 11.66 -20.70
CA ALA A 484 -13.59 12.37 -20.62
C ALA A 484 -14.73 11.44 -20.16
N LEU A 485 -14.69 10.17 -20.58
CA LEU A 485 -15.69 9.19 -20.18
C LEU A 485 -15.59 8.86 -18.69
N ASP A 486 -14.36 8.74 -18.16
CA ASP A 486 -14.10 8.52 -16.74
C ASP A 486 -14.63 9.68 -15.88
N LEU A 487 -14.45 10.93 -16.35
CA LEU A 487 -14.97 12.12 -15.67
C LEU A 487 -16.49 12.12 -15.59
N ILE A 488 -17.17 11.80 -16.70
CA ILE A 488 -18.63 11.72 -16.75
C ILE A 488 -19.14 10.59 -15.86
N GLU A 489 -18.49 9.43 -15.90
CA GLU A 489 -18.87 8.28 -15.09
C GLU A 489 -18.77 8.61 -13.61
N GLU A 490 -17.67 9.25 -13.20
CA GLU A 490 -17.43 9.60 -11.81
C GLU A 490 -18.46 10.61 -11.27
N HIS A 491 -18.96 11.55 -12.10
CA HIS A 491 -20.10 12.40 -11.72
C HIS A 491 -21.36 11.60 -11.37
N PHE A 492 -21.69 10.55 -12.14
CA PHE A 492 -22.84 9.69 -11.86
C PHE A 492 -22.60 8.80 -10.64
N LEU A 493 -21.39 8.26 -10.47
CA LEU A 493 -21.03 7.45 -9.30
C LEU A 493 -21.07 8.27 -8.01
N LEU A 494 -20.61 9.52 -8.05
CA LEU A 494 -20.72 10.47 -6.93
C LEU A 494 -22.18 10.82 -6.63
N ALA A 495 -22.98 11.10 -7.66
CA ALA A 495 -24.40 11.40 -7.50
C ALA A 495 -25.14 10.26 -6.77
N ARG A 496 -24.90 9.01 -7.19
CA ARG A 496 -25.45 7.83 -6.52
C ARG A 496 -25.00 7.73 -5.06
N SER A 497 -23.69 7.84 -4.81
CA SER A 497 -23.12 7.70 -3.46
C SER A 497 -23.62 8.79 -2.50
N ALA A 498 -23.81 10.01 -3.00
CA ALA A 498 -24.41 11.11 -2.24
C ALA A 498 -25.90 10.88 -1.95
N ALA A 499 -26.67 10.34 -2.90
CA ALA A 499 -28.06 9.99 -2.68
C ALA A 499 -28.20 8.89 -1.62
N ASP A 500 -27.41 7.82 -1.73
CA ASP A 500 -27.40 6.68 -0.79
C ASP A 500 -26.98 7.12 0.63
N SER A 501 -26.13 8.14 0.74
CA SER A 501 -25.66 8.71 2.02
C SER A 501 -26.56 9.81 2.58
N GLY A 502 -27.68 10.12 1.92
CA GLY A 502 -28.64 11.13 2.39
C GLY A 502 -28.23 12.59 2.14
N ASN A 503 -27.37 12.87 1.15
CA ASN A 503 -27.00 14.21 0.70
C ASN A 503 -27.66 14.55 -0.67
N PRO A 504 -28.95 14.93 -0.68
CA PRO A 504 -29.70 15.15 -1.92
C PRO A 504 -29.22 16.37 -2.72
N ALA A 505 -28.64 17.38 -2.06
CA ALA A 505 -28.13 18.57 -2.73
C ALA A 505 -26.93 18.24 -3.61
N LEU A 506 -25.94 17.54 -3.04
CA LEU A 506 -24.76 17.08 -3.80
C LEU A 506 -25.16 16.07 -4.88
N ALA A 507 -26.05 15.14 -4.54
CA ALA A 507 -26.53 14.13 -5.48
C ALA A 507 -27.16 14.77 -6.73
N HIS A 508 -28.02 15.77 -6.53
CA HIS A 508 -28.68 16.50 -7.62
C HIS A 508 -27.69 17.31 -8.46
N GLN A 509 -26.77 18.05 -7.82
CA GLN A 509 -25.75 18.84 -8.53
C GLN A 509 -24.87 17.95 -9.41
N SER A 510 -24.36 16.84 -8.88
CA SER A 510 -23.49 15.94 -9.63
C SER A 510 -24.24 15.23 -10.76
N LEU A 511 -25.52 14.86 -10.56
CA LEU A 511 -26.37 14.28 -11.61
C LEU A 511 -26.59 15.25 -12.78
N ILE A 512 -26.89 16.53 -12.49
CA ILE A 512 -27.07 17.56 -13.53
C ILE A 512 -25.78 17.76 -14.30
N THR A 513 -24.65 17.92 -13.61
CA THR A 513 -23.34 18.12 -14.27
C THR A 513 -22.96 16.94 -15.14
N GLY A 514 -23.08 15.69 -14.63
CA GLY A 514 -22.81 14.50 -15.42
C GLY A 514 -23.71 14.38 -16.65
N THR A 515 -24.99 14.72 -16.53
CA THR A 515 -25.94 14.74 -17.65
C THR A 515 -25.55 15.77 -18.71
N ALA A 516 -25.19 16.98 -18.30
CA ALA A 516 -24.76 18.03 -19.22
C ALA A 516 -23.48 17.63 -19.97
N LEU A 517 -22.51 17.00 -19.31
CA LEU A 517 -21.27 16.53 -19.93
C LEU A 517 -21.51 15.35 -20.88
N LEU A 518 -22.38 14.41 -20.49
CA LEU A 518 -22.78 13.29 -21.35
C LEU A 518 -23.38 13.77 -22.69
N ASP A 519 -24.13 14.87 -22.68
CA ASP A 519 -24.72 15.46 -23.89
C ASP A 519 -23.67 16.12 -24.82
N THR A 520 -22.42 16.29 -24.36
CA THR A 520 -21.32 16.86 -25.15
C THR A 520 -20.43 15.84 -25.85
N VAL A 521 -20.50 14.55 -25.49
CA VAL A 521 -19.64 13.50 -26.06
C VAL A 521 -20.31 12.76 -27.21
N HIS A 522 -19.54 12.48 -28.28
CA HIS A 522 -20.08 11.87 -29.49
C HIS A 522 -20.25 10.34 -29.42
N ARG A 523 -19.46 9.65 -28.58
CA ARG A 523 -19.52 8.19 -28.40
C ARG A 523 -19.73 7.88 -26.93
N THR A 524 -20.85 7.24 -26.62
CA THR A 524 -21.20 6.85 -25.25
C THR A 524 -21.17 5.33 -25.11
N PRO A 525 -20.30 4.76 -24.26
CA PRO A 525 -20.33 3.33 -23.99
C PRO A 525 -21.55 2.96 -23.13
N PRO A 526 -22.09 1.73 -23.23
CA PRO A 526 -23.26 1.29 -22.45
C PRO A 526 -23.06 1.41 -20.93
N ALA A 527 -21.81 1.28 -20.46
CA ALA A 527 -21.46 1.44 -19.05
C ALA A 527 -21.85 2.83 -18.51
N LEU A 528 -21.73 3.87 -19.33
CA LEU A 528 -22.02 5.24 -18.94
C LEU A 528 -23.53 5.48 -18.80
N TYR A 529 -24.34 4.92 -19.71
CA TYR A 529 -25.81 4.93 -19.56
C TYR A 529 -26.27 4.13 -18.34
N ARG A 530 -25.60 3.01 -18.02
CA ARG A 530 -25.86 2.26 -16.78
C ARG A 530 -25.59 3.11 -15.53
N ALA A 531 -24.45 3.80 -15.49
CA ALA A 531 -24.11 4.70 -14.38
C ALA A 531 -25.13 5.84 -14.25
N ALA A 532 -25.48 6.50 -15.36
CA ALA A 532 -26.46 7.58 -15.41
C ALA A 532 -27.86 7.15 -14.94
N HIS A 533 -28.35 6.01 -15.44
CA HIS A 533 -29.64 5.45 -15.03
C HIS A 533 -29.65 5.08 -13.53
N ALA A 534 -28.58 4.46 -13.02
CA ALA A 534 -28.47 4.12 -11.60
C ALA A 534 -28.46 5.37 -10.71
N ALA A 535 -27.73 6.42 -11.12
CA ALA A 535 -27.69 7.70 -10.43
C ALA A 535 -29.05 8.40 -10.42
N ALA A 536 -29.73 8.51 -11.56
CA ALA A 536 -31.06 9.12 -11.67
C ALA A 536 -32.09 8.43 -10.77
N ARG A 537 -32.05 7.08 -10.72
CA ARG A 537 -32.90 6.29 -9.83
C ARG A 537 -32.63 6.57 -8.36
N ALA A 538 -31.35 6.61 -7.96
CA ALA A 538 -30.98 6.89 -6.57
C ALA A 538 -31.40 8.30 -6.14
N CYS A 539 -31.28 9.29 -7.03
CA CYS A 539 -31.73 10.66 -6.80
C CYS A 539 -33.26 10.84 -6.82
N GLY A 540 -34.03 9.84 -7.26
CA GLY A 540 -35.48 9.93 -7.39
C GLY A 540 -35.97 10.76 -8.59
N ASP A 541 -35.12 10.98 -9.60
CA ASP A 541 -35.48 11.72 -10.81
C ASP A 541 -36.15 10.79 -11.83
N GLY A 542 -37.48 10.82 -11.88
CA GLY A 542 -38.29 9.94 -12.73
C GLY A 542 -38.08 10.16 -14.23
N ASP A 543 -37.87 11.41 -14.65
CA ASP A 543 -37.73 11.78 -16.06
C ASP A 543 -36.37 11.32 -16.60
N LEU A 544 -35.29 11.59 -15.86
CA LEU A 544 -33.95 11.11 -16.23
C LEU A 544 -33.83 9.59 -16.12
N THR A 545 -34.51 8.98 -15.15
CA THR A 545 -34.58 7.51 -15.04
C THR A 545 -35.19 6.90 -16.31
N ALA A 546 -36.32 7.42 -16.77
CA ALA A 546 -36.96 6.94 -18.00
C ALA A 546 -36.04 7.15 -19.22
N ARG A 547 -35.48 8.36 -19.37
CA ARG A 547 -34.58 8.71 -20.48
C ARG A 547 -33.38 7.77 -20.58
N PHE A 548 -32.63 7.57 -19.49
CA PHE A 548 -31.44 6.72 -19.53
C PHE A 548 -31.76 5.24 -19.61
N GLY A 549 -32.91 4.80 -19.07
CA GLY A 549 -33.41 3.43 -19.24
C GLY A 549 -33.68 3.10 -20.71
N GLU A 550 -34.30 4.01 -21.46
CA GLU A 550 -34.54 3.84 -22.90
C GLU A 550 -33.24 3.81 -23.71
N LEU A 551 -32.31 4.76 -23.45
CA LEU A 551 -31.02 4.81 -24.14
C LEU A 551 -30.17 3.56 -23.90
N LEU A 552 -30.15 3.06 -22.67
CA LEU A 552 -29.45 1.82 -22.33
C LEU A 552 -30.02 0.62 -23.10
N ALA A 553 -31.36 0.48 -23.16
CA ALA A 553 -32.00 -0.62 -23.86
C ALA A 553 -31.71 -0.60 -25.38
N GLN A 554 -31.71 0.59 -26.00
CA GLN A 554 -31.36 0.77 -27.41
C GLN A 554 -29.92 0.34 -27.69
N GLU A 555 -29.00 0.69 -26.79
CA GLU A 555 -27.59 0.41 -26.93
C GLU A 555 -27.26 -1.08 -26.70
N GLU A 556 -27.88 -1.71 -25.70
CA GLU A 556 -27.76 -3.16 -25.48
C GLU A 556 -28.32 -3.97 -26.66
N GLN A 557 -29.43 -3.51 -27.26
CA GLN A 557 -29.97 -4.11 -28.48
C GLN A 557 -29.01 -3.97 -29.66
N ARG A 558 -28.40 -2.79 -29.86
CA ARG A 558 -27.40 -2.56 -30.91
C ARG A 558 -26.21 -3.51 -30.80
N ILE A 559 -25.69 -3.73 -29.59
CA ILE A 559 -24.58 -4.67 -29.33
C ILE A 559 -25.00 -6.11 -29.57
N ALA A 560 -26.23 -6.49 -29.21
CA ALA A 560 -26.75 -7.83 -29.48
C ALA A 560 -26.93 -8.10 -30.99
N GLU A 561 -27.30 -7.08 -31.77
CA GLU A 561 -27.46 -7.15 -33.23
C GLU A 561 -26.12 -7.12 -33.98
N PHE A 562 -25.11 -6.44 -33.43
CA PHE A 562 -23.76 -6.36 -33.97
C PHE A 562 -22.73 -6.70 -32.88
N PRO A 563 -22.57 -7.99 -32.52
CA PRO A 563 -21.55 -8.38 -31.55
C PRO A 563 -20.19 -7.95 -32.11
N TYR A 564 -19.50 -7.11 -31.36
CA TYR A 564 -18.15 -6.64 -31.67
C TYR A 564 -17.26 -7.83 -32.06
N ASP A 565 -16.76 -7.86 -33.29
CA ASP A 565 -15.75 -8.82 -33.74
C ASP A 565 -14.37 -8.24 -33.41
N PRO A 566 -13.67 -8.72 -32.37
CA PRO A 566 -12.36 -8.19 -32.00
C PRO A 566 -11.27 -8.53 -33.04
N GLY A 567 -11.57 -9.32 -34.08
CA GLY A 567 -10.60 -9.78 -35.09
C GLY A 567 -10.58 -9.01 -36.42
N GLY A 568 -11.41 -7.99 -36.60
CA GLY A 568 -11.66 -7.36 -37.92
C GLY A 568 -10.98 -6.02 -38.16
N ASN A 569 -9.66 -5.88 -37.96
CA ASN A 569 -8.91 -4.75 -38.55
C ASN A 569 -8.36 -5.18 -39.92
N SER A 570 -9.23 -5.15 -40.92
CA SER A 570 -8.85 -5.10 -42.32
C SER A 570 -9.90 -4.27 -43.07
N ASP A 571 -9.69 -2.96 -43.11
CA ASP A 571 -9.77 -2.13 -44.32
C ASP A 571 -9.02 -0.82 -44.12
#